data_AF-A0A2D6F676-F1
#
_entry.id   AF-A0A2D6F676-F1
#
_cell.length_a   1.000
_cell.length_b   1.000
_cell.length_c   1.000
_cell.angle_alpha   90.00
_cell.angle_beta   90.00
_cell.angle_gamma   90.00
#
_symmetry.space_group_name_H-M   'P 1'
#
loop_
_entity.id
_entity.type
_entity.pdbx_description
1 polymer ?
#
loop_
_entity_poly.entity_id
_entity_poly.type
_entity_poly.pdbx_seq_one_letter_code
_entity_poly.pdbx_strand_id
1 'polypeptide(L)'
;MVNGNEINENFQDRLRQAESAEREMQRLQPLAAEAPNLRLQKAKAQKAEERRRAKEDSLSKARLSAQAAADKQNRVPELLGHAARAVIEFYTLLKEIDSSRSQAMEALSVADRVDYDIELEEGEEHENSMDRDTRGLAYALAARHGDTKIKQMLEDLDPEFTMLRGCNLDEPLYRDVANFVVRHAVPKEAPPQAMMSTISDVPPPAREPVTPFPDHSPGSSFSPADETDELSV
;
A
#
# COMPACT_ATOMS: atom_id res chain seq x y z
N MET A 1 21.81 -103.49 54.83
CA MET A 1 21.23 -102.53 55.79
C MET A 1 21.61 -101.15 55.31
N VAL A 2 20.70 -100.45 54.62
CA VAL A 2 20.93 -99.07 54.15
C VAL A 2 20.44 -98.13 55.24
N ASN A 3 21.32 -97.21 55.68
CA ASN A 3 21.12 -96.32 56.81
C ASN A 3 19.89 -95.41 56.60
N GLY A 4 18.80 -95.70 57.29
CA GLY A 4 17.61 -94.82 57.37
C GLY A 4 17.88 -93.46 58.03
N ASN A 5 19.05 -93.27 58.66
CA ASN A 5 19.44 -92.02 59.32
C ASN A 5 20.06 -90.98 58.36
N GLU A 6 20.83 -91.39 57.34
CA GLU A 6 21.49 -90.46 56.40
C GLU A 6 20.50 -89.79 55.44
N ILE A 7 19.43 -90.50 55.05
CA ILE A 7 18.35 -89.94 54.23
C ILE A 7 17.53 -88.93 55.04
N ASN A 8 17.41 -89.14 56.36
CA ASN A 8 16.64 -88.29 57.27
C ASN A 8 17.39 -87.01 57.64
N GLU A 9 18.72 -87.08 57.88
CA GLU A 9 19.56 -85.90 58.10
C GLU A 9 19.63 -85.00 56.86
N ASN A 10 19.79 -85.58 55.66
CA ASN A 10 19.81 -84.82 54.40
C ASN A 10 18.45 -84.16 54.11
N PHE A 11 17.34 -84.77 54.52
CA PHE A 11 16.01 -84.16 54.48
C PHE A 11 15.87 -83.02 55.50
N GLN A 12 16.37 -83.19 56.72
CA GLN A 12 16.35 -82.15 57.77
C GLN A 12 17.22 -80.94 57.41
N ASP A 13 18.38 -81.16 56.78
CA ASP A 13 19.24 -80.07 56.32
C ASP A 13 18.60 -79.31 55.16
N ARG A 14 17.98 -80.01 54.20
CA ARG A 14 17.16 -79.35 53.15
C ARG A 14 15.98 -78.58 53.73
N LEU A 15 15.34 -79.10 54.77
CA LEU A 15 14.24 -78.43 55.46
C LEU A 15 14.73 -77.14 56.13
N ARG A 16 15.87 -77.19 56.84
CA ARG A 16 16.51 -76.02 57.45
C ARG A 16 16.93 -74.98 56.40
N GLN A 17 17.44 -75.44 55.26
CA GLN A 17 17.83 -74.59 54.16
C GLN A 17 16.61 -73.91 53.53
N ALA A 18 15.50 -74.65 53.35
CA ALA A 18 14.23 -74.10 52.87
C ALA A 18 13.63 -73.07 53.86
N GLU A 19 13.63 -73.35 55.17
CA GLU A 19 13.19 -72.41 56.20
C GLU A 19 14.07 -71.14 56.25
N SER A 20 15.38 -71.30 56.07
CA SER A 20 16.30 -70.16 56.00
C SER A 20 16.05 -69.29 54.76
N ALA A 21 15.81 -69.93 53.61
CA ALA A 21 15.47 -69.26 52.37
C ALA A 21 14.09 -68.58 52.45
N GLU A 22 13.11 -69.17 53.15
CA GLU A 22 11.79 -68.55 53.37
C GLU A 22 11.90 -67.30 54.25
N ARG A 23 12.67 -67.36 55.35
CA ARG A 23 12.92 -66.18 56.19
C ARG A 23 13.66 -65.09 55.42
N GLU A 24 14.61 -65.47 54.59
CA GLU A 24 15.35 -64.52 53.75
C GLU A 24 14.46 -63.93 52.64
N MET A 25 13.59 -64.74 52.04
CA MET A 25 12.62 -64.29 51.04
C MET A 25 11.56 -63.36 51.65
N GLN A 26 11.02 -63.67 52.83
CA GLN A 26 10.12 -62.78 53.59
C GLN A 26 10.79 -61.45 53.94
N ARG A 27 12.09 -61.47 54.27
CA ARG A 27 12.88 -60.26 54.54
C ARG A 27 13.11 -59.41 53.28
N LEU A 28 13.31 -60.04 52.12
CA LEU A 28 13.56 -59.36 50.84
C LEU A 28 12.29 -58.95 50.10
N GLN A 29 11.15 -59.60 50.37
CA GLN A 29 9.84 -59.31 49.77
C GLN A 29 9.43 -57.82 49.80
N PRO A 30 9.54 -57.08 50.93
CA PRO A 30 9.20 -55.65 50.95
C PRO A 30 10.15 -54.83 50.06
N LEU A 31 11.45 -55.16 50.05
CA LEU A 31 12.44 -54.46 49.24
C LEU A 31 12.26 -54.72 47.73
N ALA A 32 11.90 -55.96 47.38
CA ALA A 32 11.60 -56.35 46.00
C ALA A 32 10.30 -55.70 45.49
N ALA A 33 9.32 -55.49 46.37
CA ALA A 33 8.07 -54.79 46.03
C ALA A 33 8.28 -53.28 45.79
N GLU A 34 9.22 -52.65 46.48
CA GLU A 34 9.48 -51.21 46.37
C GLU A 34 10.47 -50.84 45.24
N ALA A 35 11.43 -51.72 44.94
CA ALA A 35 12.44 -51.54 43.89
C ALA A 35 11.89 -51.09 42.50
N PRO A 36 10.80 -51.67 41.94
CA PRO A 36 10.27 -51.23 40.65
C PRO A 36 9.71 -49.80 40.70
N ASN A 37 9.07 -49.41 41.81
CA ASN A 37 8.54 -48.06 41.99
C ASN A 37 9.67 -47.03 42.07
N LEU A 38 10.75 -47.35 42.80
CA LEU A 38 11.95 -46.51 42.87
C LEU A 38 12.64 -46.35 41.51
N ARG A 39 12.73 -47.42 40.70
CA ARG A 39 13.26 -47.35 39.33
C ARG A 39 12.41 -46.45 38.44
N LEU A 40 11.09 -46.57 38.53
CA LEU A 40 10.16 -45.74 37.77
C LEU A 40 10.23 -44.27 38.19
N GLN A 41 10.35 -44.00 39.49
CA GLN A 41 10.52 -42.64 40.01
C GLN A 41 11.85 -42.03 39.54
N LYS A 42 12.95 -42.80 39.59
CA LYS A 42 14.26 -42.37 39.08
C LYS A 42 14.21 -42.08 37.57
N ALA A 43 13.59 -42.95 36.78
CA ALA A 43 13.44 -42.74 35.33
C ALA A 43 12.61 -41.50 35.00
N LYS A 44 11.51 -41.26 35.75
CA LYS A 44 10.71 -40.03 35.61
C LYS A 44 11.53 -38.78 35.96
N ALA A 45 12.31 -38.82 37.04
CA ALA A 45 13.17 -37.72 37.44
C ALA A 45 14.26 -37.41 36.39
N GLN A 46 14.92 -38.44 35.85
CA GLN A 46 15.91 -38.29 34.78
C GLN A 46 15.31 -37.67 33.52
N LYS A 47 14.15 -38.17 33.06
CA LYS A 47 13.46 -37.62 31.89
C LYS A 47 12.98 -36.18 32.11
N ALA A 48 12.57 -35.82 33.32
CA ALA A 48 12.19 -34.45 33.65
C ALA A 48 13.41 -33.50 33.61
N GLU A 49 14.55 -33.94 34.12
CA GLU A 49 15.79 -33.18 34.10
C GLU A 49 16.33 -32.99 32.67
N GLU A 50 16.30 -34.03 31.84
CA GLU A 50 16.66 -33.94 30.42
C GLU A 50 15.77 -32.93 29.67
N ARG A 51 14.45 -32.97 29.91
CA ARG A 51 13.51 -31.99 29.33
C ARG A 51 13.80 -30.58 29.80
N ARG A 52 14.16 -30.40 31.09
CA ARG A 52 14.52 -29.10 31.65
C ARG A 52 15.76 -28.54 30.96
N ARG A 53 16.82 -29.35 30.82
CA ARG A 53 18.06 -28.98 30.12
C ARG A 53 17.80 -28.62 28.65
N ALA A 54 17.09 -29.47 27.91
CA ALA A 54 16.76 -29.19 26.51
C ALA A 54 15.92 -27.90 26.34
N LYS A 55 15.04 -27.60 27.30
CA LYS A 55 14.27 -26.35 27.32
C LYS A 55 15.18 -25.15 27.62
N GLU A 56 16.08 -25.26 28.58
CA GLU A 56 17.03 -24.20 28.91
C GLU A 56 17.99 -23.91 27.74
N ASP A 57 18.48 -24.95 27.06
CA ASP A 57 19.35 -24.83 25.89
C ASP A 57 18.64 -24.19 24.68
N SER A 58 17.35 -24.50 24.47
CA SER A 58 16.59 -23.87 23.40
C SER A 58 16.24 -22.41 23.73
N LEU A 59 15.92 -22.10 24.98
CA LEU A 59 15.69 -20.73 25.44
C LEU A 59 16.96 -19.87 25.38
N SER A 60 18.12 -20.43 25.72
CA SER A 60 19.39 -19.70 25.63
C SER A 60 19.73 -19.35 24.17
N LYS A 61 19.56 -20.30 23.23
CA LYS A 61 19.72 -20.05 21.79
C LYS A 61 18.73 -19.00 21.26
N ALA A 62 17.48 -19.06 21.69
CA ALA A 62 16.46 -18.07 21.32
C ALA A 62 16.83 -16.68 21.84
N ARG A 63 17.30 -16.56 23.09
CA ARG A 63 17.77 -15.30 23.68
C ARG A 63 18.95 -14.71 22.91
N LEU A 64 19.94 -15.53 22.58
CA LEU A 64 21.10 -15.09 21.79
C LEU A 64 20.69 -14.60 20.40
N SER A 65 19.78 -15.31 19.73
CA SER A 65 19.27 -14.90 18.42
C SER A 65 18.45 -13.62 18.49
N ALA A 66 17.62 -13.47 19.53
CA ALA A 66 16.84 -12.26 19.77
C ALA A 66 17.75 -11.05 20.05
N GLN A 67 18.80 -11.24 20.86
CA GLN A 67 19.78 -10.18 21.13
C GLN A 67 20.50 -9.78 19.84
N ALA A 68 20.98 -10.75 19.05
CA ALA A 68 21.64 -10.45 17.78
C ALA A 68 20.72 -9.73 16.78
N ALA A 69 19.42 -10.02 16.79
CA ALA A 69 18.43 -9.28 16.01
C ALA A 69 18.25 -7.84 16.53
N ALA A 70 18.16 -7.65 17.85
CA ALA A 70 18.06 -6.33 18.48
C ALA A 70 19.29 -5.46 18.16
N ASP A 71 20.49 -6.04 18.23
CA ASP A 71 21.73 -5.34 17.89
C ASP A 71 21.75 -4.89 16.42
N LYS A 72 21.20 -5.69 15.51
CA LYS A 72 21.04 -5.31 14.10
C LYS A 72 19.95 -4.26 13.90
N GLN A 73 18.86 -4.33 14.64
CA GLN A 73 17.80 -3.32 14.61
C GLN A 73 18.31 -1.94 15.00
N ASN A 74 19.29 -1.86 15.91
CA ASN A 74 19.93 -0.59 16.27
C ASN A 74 20.62 0.12 15.08
N ARG A 75 20.98 -0.61 14.01
CA ARG A 75 21.57 -0.04 12.79
C ARG A 75 20.54 0.45 11.77
N VAL A 76 19.28 0.03 11.90
CA VAL A 76 18.22 0.36 10.94
C VAL A 76 17.95 1.87 10.83
N PRO A 77 17.86 2.65 11.94
CA PRO A 77 17.59 4.08 11.84
C PRO A 77 18.66 4.85 11.06
N GLU A 78 19.93 4.47 11.25
CA GLU A 78 21.05 5.12 10.55
C GLU A 78 21.01 4.83 9.04
N LEU A 79 20.84 3.56 8.65
CA LEU A 79 20.73 3.17 7.24
C LEU A 79 19.50 3.78 6.58
N LEU A 80 18.37 3.80 7.27
CA LEU A 80 17.15 4.46 6.79
C LEU A 80 17.38 5.96 6.62
N GLY A 81 18.08 6.61 7.55
CA GLY A 81 18.42 8.03 7.45
C GLY A 81 19.35 8.35 6.26
N HIS A 82 20.28 7.45 5.92
CA HIS A 82 21.10 7.59 4.70
C HIS A 82 20.26 7.41 3.44
N ALA A 83 19.45 6.35 3.38
CA ALA A 83 18.57 6.09 2.23
C ALA A 83 17.57 7.22 2.01
N ALA A 84 16.95 7.73 3.08
CA ALA A 84 16.01 8.84 3.01
C ALA A 84 16.66 10.12 2.48
N ARG A 85 17.86 10.48 2.95
CA ARG A 85 18.60 11.65 2.44
C ARG A 85 18.91 11.52 0.95
N ALA A 86 19.43 10.38 0.51
CA ALA A 86 19.71 10.14 -0.90
C ALA A 86 18.44 10.21 -1.76
N VAL A 87 17.31 9.69 -1.28
CA VAL A 87 16.02 9.78 -1.98
C VAL A 87 15.51 11.22 -2.03
N ILE A 88 15.69 12.02 -0.96
CA ILE A 88 15.32 13.44 -0.94
C ILE A 88 16.18 14.26 -1.92
N GLU A 89 17.49 14.01 -1.95
CA GLU A 89 18.40 14.63 -2.91
C GLU A 89 17.97 14.30 -4.34
N PHE A 90 17.69 13.03 -4.61
CA PHE A 90 17.22 12.60 -5.92
C PHE A 90 15.87 13.20 -6.32
N TYR A 91 14.92 13.27 -5.37
CA TYR A 91 13.64 13.97 -5.55
C TYR A 91 13.85 15.44 -5.93
N THR A 92 14.74 16.12 -5.21
CA THR A 92 14.99 17.55 -5.41
C THR A 92 15.60 17.80 -6.79
N LEU A 93 16.58 16.99 -7.18
CA LEU A 93 17.18 17.06 -8.51
C LEU A 93 16.16 16.82 -9.63
N LEU A 94 15.30 15.81 -9.50
CA LEU A 94 14.26 15.55 -10.51
C LEU A 94 13.26 16.71 -10.61
N LYS A 95 12.94 17.36 -9.50
CA LYS A 95 12.07 18.54 -9.49
C LYS A 95 12.74 19.75 -10.16
N GLU A 96 14.04 19.94 -9.94
CA GLU A 96 14.80 20.98 -10.63
C GLU A 96 14.85 20.73 -12.14
N ILE A 97 15.09 19.47 -12.57
CA ILE A 97 15.05 19.07 -13.98
C ILE A 97 13.67 19.36 -14.60
N ASP A 98 12.59 19.00 -13.91
CA ASP A 98 11.23 19.26 -14.40
C ASP A 98 10.90 20.76 -14.46
N SER A 99 11.38 21.54 -13.49
CA SER A 99 11.26 23.00 -13.51
C SER A 99 12.02 23.60 -14.70
N SER A 100 13.24 23.16 -14.97
CA SER A 100 14.02 23.61 -16.12
C SER A 100 13.35 23.23 -17.44
N ARG A 101 12.79 22.02 -17.53
CA ARG A 101 12.01 21.60 -18.70
C ARG A 101 10.78 22.48 -18.91
N SER A 102 10.05 22.79 -17.84
CA SER A 102 8.86 23.66 -17.90
C SER A 102 9.22 25.07 -18.34
N GLN A 103 10.33 25.62 -17.84
CA GLN A 103 10.87 26.92 -18.28
C GLN A 103 11.27 26.91 -19.76
N ALA A 104 11.87 25.81 -20.25
CA ALA A 104 12.18 25.65 -21.66
C ALA A 104 10.90 25.64 -22.52
N MET A 105 9.86 24.90 -22.11
CA MET A 105 8.56 24.92 -22.80
C MET A 105 7.92 26.31 -22.79
N GLU A 106 8.00 27.04 -21.68
CA GLU A 106 7.50 28.42 -21.59
C GLU A 106 8.25 29.36 -22.55
N ALA A 107 9.58 29.27 -22.60
CA ALA A 107 10.38 30.04 -23.55
C ALA A 107 10.04 29.69 -25.01
N LEU A 108 9.86 28.41 -25.32
CA LEU A 108 9.43 27.94 -26.63
C LEU A 108 8.01 28.41 -26.99
N SER A 109 7.13 28.56 -26.00
CA SER A 109 5.79 29.11 -26.23
C SER A 109 5.81 30.58 -26.67
N VAL A 110 6.81 31.34 -26.21
CA VAL A 110 7.01 32.72 -26.67
C VAL A 110 7.50 32.72 -28.11
N ALA A 111 8.45 31.84 -28.45
CA ALA A 111 8.92 31.69 -29.83
C ALA A 111 7.79 31.28 -30.78
N ASP A 112 6.98 30.28 -30.41
CA ASP A 112 5.84 29.82 -31.20
C ASP A 112 4.79 30.92 -31.43
N ARG A 113 4.55 31.78 -30.44
CA ARG A 113 3.67 32.95 -30.61
C ARG A 113 4.22 33.97 -31.59
N VAL A 114 5.52 34.25 -31.54
CA VAL A 114 6.16 35.16 -32.49
C VAL A 114 6.07 34.58 -33.91
N ASP A 115 6.32 33.29 -34.07
CA ASP A 115 6.18 32.61 -35.36
C ASP A 115 4.73 32.66 -35.86
N TYR A 116 3.74 32.45 -34.97
CA TYR A 116 2.32 32.58 -35.30
C TYR A 116 1.95 33.99 -35.76
N ASP A 117 2.41 35.03 -35.06
CA ASP A 117 2.12 36.43 -35.40
C ASP A 117 2.73 36.81 -36.76
N ILE A 118 3.95 36.34 -37.05
CA ILE A 118 4.60 36.52 -38.36
C ILE A 118 3.83 35.77 -39.46
N GLU A 119 3.51 34.48 -39.28
CA GLU A 119 2.76 33.71 -40.28
C GLU A 119 1.36 34.31 -40.54
N LEU A 120 0.75 34.91 -39.51
CA LEU A 120 -0.54 35.58 -39.64
C LEU A 120 -0.42 36.88 -40.43
N GLU A 121 0.54 37.75 -40.10
CA GLU A 121 0.78 39.01 -40.83
C GLU A 121 1.09 38.74 -42.30
N GLU A 122 2.05 37.86 -42.59
CA GLU A 122 2.44 37.49 -43.95
C GLU A 122 1.27 36.85 -44.74
N GLY A 123 0.47 36.01 -44.08
CA GLY A 123 -0.68 35.38 -44.71
C GLY A 123 -1.82 36.35 -45.00
N GLU A 124 -2.08 37.31 -44.11
CA GLU A 124 -3.06 38.38 -44.34
C GLU A 124 -2.63 39.29 -45.49
N GLU A 125 -1.35 39.69 -45.54
CA GLU A 125 -0.79 40.44 -46.66
C GLU A 125 -0.94 39.67 -47.98
N HIS A 126 -0.67 38.37 -47.97
CA HIS A 126 -0.80 37.52 -49.15
C HIS A 126 -2.25 37.42 -49.65
N GLU A 127 -3.22 37.13 -48.78
CA GLU A 127 -4.63 37.03 -49.16
C GLU A 127 -5.20 38.39 -49.60
N ASN A 128 -4.83 39.47 -48.92
CA ASN A 128 -5.19 40.84 -49.34
C ASN A 128 -4.62 41.20 -50.72
N SER A 129 -3.39 40.78 -51.03
CA SER A 129 -2.78 41.00 -52.35
C SER A 129 -3.52 40.28 -53.49
N MET A 130 -4.31 39.26 -53.16
CA MET A 130 -5.14 38.48 -54.08
C MET A 130 -6.63 38.85 -54.01
N ASP A 131 -7.00 39.93 -53.29
CA ASP A 131 -8.39 40.33 -53.01
C ASP A 131 -9.26 39.21 -52.40
N ARG A 132 -8.66 38.38 -51.53
CA ARG A 132 -9.35 37.28 -50.83
C ARG A 132 -9.67 37.62 -49.37
N ASP A 133 -10.60 36.87 -48.78
CA ASP A 133 -11.05 37.07 -47.40
C ASP A 133 -10.11 36.42 -46.38
N THR A 134 -9.67 37.17 -45.37
CA THR A 134 -8.71 36.76 -44.34
C THR A 134 -9.35 36.09 -43.11
N ARG A 135 -10.68 36.16 -42.98
CA ARG A 135 -11.43 35.79 -41.75
C ARG A 135 -11.23 34.36 -41.23
N GLY A 136 -10.71 33.45 -42.04
CA GLY A 136 -10.43 32.05 -41.66
C GLY A 136 -8.96 31.73 -41.35
N LEU A 137 -8.03 32.65 -41.63
CA LEU A 137 -6.59 32.37 -41.61
C LEU A 137 -6.09 32.07 -40.19
N ALA A 138 -6.48 32.89 -39.21
CA ALA A 138 -6.12 32.69 -37.80
C ALA A 138 -6.54 31.30 -37.27
N TYR A 139 -7.73 30.82 -37.66
CA TYR A 139 -8.19 29.48 -37.28
C TYR A 139 -7.37 28.36 -37.94
N ALA A 140 -6.98 28.54 -39.20
CA ALA A 140 -6.14 27.58 -39.90
C ALA A 140 -4.73 27.51 -39.30
N LEU A 141 -4.16 28.66 -38.91
CA LEU A 141 -2.85 28.75 -38.27
C LEU A 141 -2.87 28.22 -36.84
N ALA A 142 -3.90 28.51 -36.05
CA ALA A 142 -4.00 28.05 -34.67
C ALA A 142 -3.93 26.51 -34.52
N ALA A 143 -4.29 25.74 -35.56
CA ALA A 143 -4.16 24.28 -35.56
C ALA A 143 -2.70 23.79 -35.68
N ARG A 144 -1.78 24.63 -36.16
CA ARG A 144 -0.36 24.33 -36.38
C ARG A 144 0.54 24.81 -35.24
N HIS A 145 0.03 25.71 -34.39
CA HIS A 145 0.75 26.33 -33.27
C HIS A 145 0.19 25.85 -31.91
N GLY A 146 0.87 26.18 -30.81
CA GLY A 146 0.52 25.80 -29.45
C GLY A 146 1.27 24.56 -28.94
N ASP A 147 0.69 23.85 -27.97
CA ASP A 147 1.38 22.81 -27.19
C ASP A 147 2.03 21.71 -28.02
N THR A 148 1.42 21.31 -29.14
CA THR A 148 1.96 20.27 -30.03
C THR A 148 3.22 20.76 -30.73
N LYS A 149 3.23 22.00 -31.22
CA LYS A 149 4.39 22.63 -31.85
C LYS A 149 5.51 22.86 -30.85
N ILE A 150 5.18 23.33 -29.65
CA ILE A 150 6.14 23.51 -28.55
C ILE A 150 6.80 22.17 -28.17
N LYS A 151 6.01 21.09 -28.06
CA LYS A 151 6.54 19.75 -27.79
C LYS A 151 7.46 19.26 -28.92
N GLN A 152 7.12 19.55 -30.17
CA GLN A 152 7.97 19.22 -31.31
C GLN A 152 9.28 20.03 -31.29
N MET A 153 9.23 21.34 -31.02
CA MET A 153 10.43 22.18 -30.90
C MET A 153 11.34 21.73 -29.76
N LEU A 154 10.76 21.25 -28.65
CA LEU A 154 11.54 20.69 -27.54
C LEU A 154 12.24 19.38 -27.94
N GLU A 155 11.54 18.50 -28.68
CA GLU A 155 12.12 17.26 -29.22
C GLU A 155 13.23 17.53 -30.23
N ASP A 156 13.10 18.59 -31.04
CA ASP A 156 14.14 19.02 -31.99
C ASP A 156 15.40 19.55 -31.27
N LEU A 157 15.24 20.17 -30.09
CA LEU A 157 16.34 20.68 -29.27
C LEU A 157 17.05 19.59 -28.47
N ASP A 158 16.29 18.70 -27.84
CA ASP A 158 16.83 17.58 -27.05
C ASP A 158 16.03 16.29 -27.31
N PRO A 159 16.42 15.49 -28.32
CA PRO A 159 15.67 14.31 -28.73
C PRO A 159 15.71 13.22 -27.65
N GLU A 160 14.58 12.56 -27.40
CA GLU A 160 14.41 11.55 -26.36
C GLU A 160 14.61 12.07 -24.93
N PHE A 161 14.21 13.32 -24.64
CA PHE A 161 14.31 13.84 -23.27
C PHE A 161 13.48 12.97 -22.33
N THR A 162 14.17 12.32 -21.39
CA THR A 162 13.55 11.48 -20.36
C THR A 162 14.16 11.80 -19.00
N MET A 163 13.32 11.83 -17.96
CA MET A 163 13.75 12.15 -16.59
C MET A 163 14.83 11.20 -16.05
N LEU A 164 14.90 9.99 -16.59
CA LEU A 164 15.83 8.94 -16.18
C LEU A 164 16.80 8.57 -17.32
N ARG A 165 17.11 9.51 -18.22
CA ARG A 165 18.05 9.28 -19.32
C ARG A 165 19.39 8.77 -18.79
N GLY A 166 19.86 7.63 -19.31
CA GLY A 166 21.13 7.01 -18.90
C GLY A 166 21.07 6.18 -17.62
N CYS A 167 19.91 6.06 -16.96
CA CYS A 167 19.74 5.17 -15.82
C CYS A 167 19.54 3.71 -16.27
N ASN A 168 20.26 2.77 -15.66
CA ASN A 168 20.02 1.34 -15.89
C ASN A 168 18.86 0.86 -15.00
N LEU A 169 17.70 0.56 -15.60
CA LEU A 169 16.48 0.11 -14.92
C LEU A 169 16.28 -1.41 -14.93
N ASP A 170 17.33 -2.19 -15.19
CA ASP A 170 17.29 -3.66 -15.21
C ASP A 170 17.06 -4.25 -13.80
N GLU A 171 17.63 -3.62 -12.77
CA GLU A 171 17.52 -4.06 -11.38
C GLU A 171 16.17 -3.63 -10.78
N PRO A 172 15.34 -4.56 -10.26
CA PRO A 172 13.98 -4.25 -9.82
C PRO A 172 13.92 -3.23 -8.68
N LEU A 173 14.80 -3.34 -7.67
CA LEU A 173 14.79 -2.41 -6.54
C LEU A 173 15.23 -1.00 -6.96
N TYR A 174 16.23 -0.90 -7.84
CA TYR A 174 16.68 0.38 -8.38
C TYR A 174 15.57 1.04 -9.20
N ARG A 175 14.90 0.26 -10.06
CA ARG A 175 13.75 0.70 -10.85
C ARG A 175 12.58 1.16 -9.98
N ASP A 176 12.29 0.44 -8.90
CA ASP A 176 11.18 0.77 -8.01
C ASP A 176 11.43 2.07 -7.25
N VAL A 177 12.67 2.29 -6.77
CA VAL A 177 13.06 3.58 -6.17
C VAL A 177 12.97 4.70 -7.20
N ALA A 178 13.50 4.50 -8.41
CA ALA A 178 13.43 5.50 -9.47
C ALA A 178 11.98 5.89 -9.81
N ASN A 179 11.12 4.90 -10.01
CA ASN A 179 9.70 5.11 -10.30
C ASN A 179 8.96 5.76 -9.15
N PHE A 180 9.27 5.38 -7.91
CA PHE A 180 8.69 6.01 -6.72
C PHE A 180 9.01 7.51 -6.72
N VAL A 181 10.29 7.88 -6.87
CA VAL A 181 10.68 9.29 -6.81
C VAL A 181 10.11 10.10 -7.97
N VAL A 182 10.19 9.59 -9.21
CA VAL A 182 9.64 10.28 -10.40
C VAL A 182 8.14 10.57 -10.24
N ARG A 183 7.36 9.60 -9.74
CA ARG A 183 5.91 9.78 -9.53
C ARG A 183 5.58 10.88 -8.52
N HIS A 184 6.48 11.14 -7.57
CA HIS A 184 6.30 12.17 -6.55
C HIS A 184 6.90 13.52 -6.95
N ALA A 185 7.98 13.52 -7.74
CA ALA A 185 8.68 14.72 -8.16
C ALA A 185 8.00 15.45 -9.31
N VAL A 186 7.46 14.71 -10.28
CA VAL A 186 6.88 15.28 -11.51
C VAL A 186 5.35 15.31 -11.39
N PRO A 187 4.71 16.49 -11.41
CA PRO A 187 3.26 16.58 -11.50
C PRO A 187 2.81 15.93 -12.80
N LYS A 188 1.79 15.07 -12.76
CA LYS A 188 1.15 14.65 -14.01
C LYS A 188 0.58 15.90 -14.67
N GLU A 189 0.94 16.15 -15.94
CA GLU A 189 0.25 17.15 -16.79
C GLU A 189 -1.25 16.97 -16.54
N ALA A 190 -1.90 17.98 -15.97
CA ALA A 190 -3.34 17.97 -15.82
C ALA A 190 -3.92 17.84 -17.23
N PRO A 191 -4.92 16.97 -17.46
CA PRO A 191 -5.56 16.91 -18.76
C PRO A 191 -6.06 18.32 -19.13
N PRO A 192 -5.95 18.75 -20.40
CA PRO A 192 -6.25 20.12 -20.87
C PRO A 192 -7.72 20.57 -20.71
N GLN A 193 -8.53 19.88 -19.91
CA GLN A 193 -9.92 20.20 -19.64
C GLN A 193 -10.11 21.12 -18.42
N ALA A 194 -9.06 21.41 -17.64
CA ALA A 194 -9.19 22.27 -16.45
C ALA A 194 -9.23 23.79 -16.76
N MET A 195 -8.89 24.22 -17.98
CA MET A 195 -8.88 25.64 -18.37
C MET A 195 -10.15 26.12 -19.09
N MET A 196 -11.13 25.24 -19.34
CA MET A 196 -12.44 25.65 -19.87
C MET A 196 -13.46 26.04 -18.78
N SER A 197 -13.10 25.96 -17.50
CA SER A 197 -14.01 26.23 -16.38
C SER A 197 -13.71 27.55 -15.65
N THR A 198 -13.37 28.63 -16.35
CA THR A 198 -13.36 29.98 -15.75
C THR A 198 -13.86 31.07 -16.70
N ILE A 199 -14.79 30.76 -17.60
CA ILE A 199 -15.62 31.78 -18.27
C ILE A 199 -17.07 31.35 -18.17
N SER A 200 -17.67 31.56 -16.99
CA SER A 200 -19.11 31.78 -16.79
C SER A 200 -19.33 32.10 -15.31
N ASP A 201 -18.83 33.23 -14.87
CA ASP A 201 -19.38 33.90 -13.69
C ASP A 201 -20.28 35.03 -14.19
N VAL A 202 -21.40 34.62 -14.77
CA VAL A 202 -22.58 35.46 -14.91
C VAL A 202 -23.64 34.79 -14.06
N PRO A 203 -24.06 35.38 -12.93
CA PRO A 203 -25.14 34.80 -12.15
C PRO A 203 -26.41 34.79 -13.02
N PRO A 204 -27.18 33.68 -13.02
CA PRO A 204 -28.44 33.65 -13.75
C PRO A 204 -29.35 34.77 -13.23
N PRO A 205 -30.06 35.51 -14.10
CA PRO A 205 -31.05 36.47 -13.61
C PRO A 205 -32.06 35.72 -12.76
N ALA A 206 -32.31 36.25 -11.56
CA ALA A 206 -33.32 35.73 -10.65
C ALA A 206 -34.64 35.59 -11.41
N ARG A 207 -35.18 34.37 -11.47
CA ARG A 207 -36.54 34.14 -11.95
C ARG A 207 -37.47 34.79 -10.94
N GLU A 208 -37.96 35.99 -11.23
CA GLU A 208 -39.14 36.51 -10.57
C GLU A 208 -40.30 35.54 -10.82
N PRO A 209 -41.06 35.15 -9.78
CA PRO A 209 -42.22 34.31 -9.95
C PRO A 209 -43.24 35.07 -10.80
N VAL A 210 -43.55 34.50 -11.96
CA VAL A 210 -44.63 34.97 -12.84
C VAL A 210 -45.91 35.01 -12.02
N THR A 211 -46.40 36.23 -11.77
CA THR A 211 -47.72 36.46 -11.19
C THR A 211 -48.78 36.02 -12.20
N PRO A 212 -49.81 35.27 -11.78
CA PRO A 212 -50.97 35.04 -12.63
C PRO A 212 -51.84 36.29 -12.57
N PHE A 213 -52.05 36.95 -13.70
CA PHE A 213 -53.16 37.88 -13.89
C PHE A 213 -53.87 37.51 -15.20
N PRO A 214 -55.21 37.57 -15.26
CA PRO A 214 -55.95 38.77 -14.90
C PRO A 214 -57.17 38.57 -13.99
N ASP A 215 -57.38 39.55 -13.11
CA ASP A 215 -58.70 39.86 -12.55
C ASP A 215 -59.65 40.25 -13.68
N HIS A 216 -60.55 39.34 -14.04
CA HIS A 216 -61.86 39.73 -14.55
C HIS A 216 -62.79 39.85 -13.34
N SER A 217 -63.03 41.09 -12.91
CA SER A 217 -64.23 41.42 -12.13
C SER A 217 -65.41 41.62 -13.09
N PRO A 218 -66.51 40.86 -12.98
CA PRO A 218 -67.81 41.33 -13.39
C PRO A 218 -68.62 41.74 -12.15
N GLY A 219 -69.42 42.78 -12.34
CA GLY A 219 -70.08 43.51 -11.28
C GLY A 219 -71.09 42.71 -10.46
N SER A 220 -71.25 43.22 -9.24
CA SER A 220 -72.44 43.18 -8.41
C SER A 220 -73.76 43.00 -9.18
N SER A 221 -74.51 41.95 -8.84
CA SER A 221 -75.92 42.05 -8.47
C SER A 221 -76.40 40.81 -7.70
N PHE A 222 -76.73 41.03 -6.43
CA PHE A 222 -77.71 40.31 -5.62
C PHE A 222 -79.09 40.32 -6.33
N SER A 223 -79.99 39.34 -6.28
CA SER A 223 -80.61 38.67 -5.12
C SER A 223 -81.39 37.38 -5.54
N PRO A 224 -82.28 36.72 -4.74
CA PRO A 224 -82.14 35.31 -4.37
C PRO A 224 -83.33 34.40 -4.78
N ALA A 225 -83.17 33.09 -4.65
CA ALA A 225 -84.22 32.08 -4.45
C ALA A 225 -83.49 30.83 -3.91
N ASP A 226 -83.61 30.47 -2.63
CA ASP A 226 -84.72 29.72 -2.04
C ASP A 226 -84.96 28.38 -2.76
N GLU A 227 -84.39 27.31 -2.23
CA GLU A 227 -85.14 26.14 -1.74
C GLU A 227 -84.16 25.02 -1.37
N THR A 228 -84.23 24.67 -0.09
CA THR A 228 -83.77 23.41 0.49
C THR A 228 -84.73 22.29 0.11
N ASP A 229 -84.20 21.16 -0.35
CA ASP A 229 -84.74 19.80 -0.14
C ASP A 229 -83.87 18.83 -0.95
N GLU A 230 -83.60 17.58 -0.58
CA GLU A 230 -84.00 16.77 0.56
C GLU A 230 -83.03 15.56 0.56
N LEU A 231 -82.76 15.04 1.76
CA LEU A 231 -82.71 13.61 2.10
C LEU A 231 -81.74 12.61 1.41
N SER A 232 -80.88 12.06 2.30
CA SER A 232 -80.61 10.61 2.55
C SER A 232 -80.13 9.73 1.38
N VAL A 233 -79.07 8.94 1.52
CA VAL A 233 -78.80 7.87 2.50
C VAL A 233 -77.29 7.65 2.58
#